data_AF-A0A7Y6X0M1-F1
#
_entry.id   AF-A0A7Y6X0M1-F1
#
_cell.length_a   1.000
_cell.length_b   1.000
_cell.length_c   1.000
_cell.angle_alpha   90.00
_cell.angle_beta   90.00
_cell.angle_gamma   90.00
#
_symmetry.space_group_name_H-M   'P 1'
#
loop_
_entity.id
_entity.type
_entity.pdbx_description
1 polymer ?
#
loop_
_entity_poly.entity_id
_entity_poly.type
_entity_poly.pdbx_seq_one_letter_code
_entity_poly.pdbx_strand_id
1 'polypeptide(L)'
;MSDEKVRYGRAQKFRLSVKGTEAVASYSAMIEAAKAGSGRAQFDAARARWGASLGLAAEDGLYLVEFEAGGRTVSEAARNLESCDAPAKAVKDAVERLLKCGMLEPLPAPPPPAAPPRRHW
;
A
#
# COMPACT_ATOMS: atom_id res chain seq x y z
N MET A 1 -6.64 15.49 19.38
CA MET A 1 -7.31 14.32 18.81
C MET A 1 -6.40 13.14 19.06
N SER A 2 -6.82 12.20 19.90
CA SER A 2 -6.00 11.03 20.25
C SER A 2 -5.76 10.22 18.97
N ASP A 3 -4.52 10.21 18.48
CA ASP A 3 -4.05 9.33 17.39
C ASP A 3 -4.03 7.91 17.98
N GLU A 4 -5.21 7.31 18.18
CA GLU A 4 -5.33 5.93 18.61
C GLU A 4 -4.71 5.08 17.50
N LYS A 5 -3.45 4.69 17.71
CA LYS A 5 -2.71 3.84 16.77
C LYS A 5 -3.40 2.49 16.75
N VAL A 6 -4.29 2.30 15.79
CA VAL A 6 -4.85 0.99 15.46
C VAL A 6 -3.68 0.05 15.17
N ARG A 7 -3.49 -0.94 16.06
CA ARG A 7 -2.45 -1.96 15.89
C ARG A 7 -3.00 -3.08 15.05
N TYR A 8 -2.53 -3.17 13.81
CA TYR A 8 -2.86 -4.27 12.92
C TYR A 8 -2.00 -5.50 13.24
N GLY A 9 -2.65 -6.66 13.33
CA GLY A 9 -1.96 -7.95 13.50
C GLY A 9 -1.11 -8.29 12.27
N ARG A 10 -0.13 -9.20 12.43
CA ARG A 10 0.78 -9.61 11.34
C ARG A 10 0.05 -10.24 10.14
N ALA A 11 -1.09 -10.88 10.40
CA ALA A 11 -1.94 -11.49 9.38
C ALA A 11 -2.96 -10.52 8.76
N GLN A 12 -2.95 -9.24 9.17
CA GLN A 12 -3.85 -8.23 8.61
C GLN A 12 -3.54 -8.05 7.12
N LYS A 13 -4.55 -8.26 6.29
CA LYS A 13 -4.50 -7.96 4.87
C LYS A 13 -5.05 -6.58 4.59
N PHE A 14 -4.54 -5.93 3.57
CA PHE A 14 -4.98 -4.61 3.11
C PHE A 14 -5.37 -4.69 1.64
N ARG A 15 -6.29 -3.81 1.25
CA ARG A 15 -6.63 -3.54 -0.15
C ARG A 15 -6.69 -2.04 -0.39
N LEU A 16 -6.62 -1.64 -1.66
CA LEU A 16 -6.92 -0.25 -2.04
C LEU A 16 -8.38 0.08 -1.70
N SER A 17 -8.58 1.29 -1.19
CA SER A 17 -9.90 1.93 -1.20
C SER A 17 -10.21 2.45 -2.62
N VAL A 18 -11.42 2.98 -2.84
CA VAL A 18 -11.76 3.66 -4.11
C VAL A 18 -10.76 4.78 -4.43
N LYS A 19 -10.42 5.59 -3.42
CA LYS A 19 -9.42 6.66 -3.53
C LYS A 19 -8.03 6.10 -3.87
N GLY A 20 -7.66 4.97 -3.28
CA GLY A 20 -6.39 4.28 -3.58
C GLY A 20 -6.34 3.77 -5.03
N THR A 21 -7.43 3.23 -5.55
CA THR A 21 -7.53 2.78 -6.95
C THR A 21 -7.39 3.95 -7.92
N GLU A 22 -8.06 5.08 -7.64
CA GLU A 22 -7.90 6.32 -8.44
C GLU A 22 -6.46 6.84 -8.38
N ALA A 23 -5.82 6.78 -7.21
CA ALA A 23 -4.43 7.16 -7.04
C ALA A 23 -3.49 6.29 -7.88
N VAL A 24 -3.70 4.97 -7.95
CA VAL A 24 -2.93 4.07 -8.84
C VAL A 24 -3.13 4.46 -10.31
N ALA A 25 -4.38 4.66 -10.75
CA ALA A 25 -4.64 5.06 -12.13
C ALA A 25 -3.93 6.38 -12.50
N SER A 26 -3.96 7.37 -11.59
CA SER A 26 -3.26 8.65 -11.78
C SER A 26 -1.73 8.49 -11.78
N TYR A 27 -1.19 7.58 -10.96
CA TYR A 27 0.24 7.29 -10.91
C TYR A 27 0.72 6.63 -12.21
N SER A 28 -0.03 5.65 -12.71
CA SER A 28 0.25 5.01 -14.01
C SER A 28 0.22 6.03 -15.15
N ALA A 29 -0.78 6.92 -15.19
CA ALA A 29 -0.84 8.00 -16.18
C ALA A 29 0.35 8.96 -16.09
N MET A 30 0.80 9.29 -14.87
CA MET A 30 2.00 10.11 -14.65
C MET A 30 3.26 9.40 -15.16
N ILE A 31 3.42 8.11 -14.89
CA ILE A 31 4.54 7.31 -15.42
C ILE A 31 4.54 7.35 -16.95
N GLU A 32 3.40 7.09 -17.59
CA GLU A 32 3.30 7.12 -19.05
C GLU A 32 3.64 8.50 -19.62
N ALA A 33 3.12 9.58 -19.02
CA ALA A 33 3.45 10.94 -19.45
C ALA A 33 4.95 11.25 -19.30
N ALA A 34 5.57 10.75 -18.23
CA ALA A 34 6.98 10.99 -17.97
C ALA A 34 7.92 10.19 -18.89
N LYS A 35 7.45 9.13 -19.55
CA LYS A 35 8.21 8.44 -20.61
C LYS A 35 8.50 9.33 -21.81
N ALA A 36 7.67 10.35 -22.07
CA ALA A 36 7.91 11.36 -23.11
C ALA A 36 8.89 12.46 -22.67
N GLY A 37 9.32 12.45 -21.41
CA GLY A 37 10.21 13.44 -20.81
C GLY A 37 11.69 13.24 -21.12
N SER A 38 12.51 14.19 -20.66
CA SER A 38 13.94 14.31 -21.01
C SER A 38 14.91 13.77 -19.95
N GLY A 39 14.43 13.10 -18.90
CA GLY A 39 15.32 12.37 -17.97
C GLY A 39 14.86 12.23 -16.51
N ARG A 40 15.75 11.65 -15.69
CA ARG A 40 15.48 11.24 -14.30
C ARG A 40 15.01 12.38 -13.39
N ALA A 41 15.62 13.56 -13.49
CA ALA A 41 15.24 14.71 -12.66
C ALA A 41 13.80 15.17 -12.94
N GLN A 42 13.36 15.15 -14.20
CA GLN A 42 11.99 15.49 -14.56
C GLN A 42 11.00 14.42 -14.04
N PHE A 43 11.38 13.15 -14.13
CA PHE A 43 10.59 12.04 -13.58
C PHE A 43 10.42 12.15 -12.05
N ASP A 44 11.52 12.40 -11.33
CA ASP A 44 11.48 12.53 -9.87
C ASP A 44 10.63 13.76 -9.45
N ALA A 45 10.71 14.87 -10.19
CA ALA A 45 9.85 16.04 -9.96
C ALA A 45 8.37 15.74 -10.25
N ALA A 46 8.06 14.98 -11.29
CA ALA A 46 6.69 14.57 -11.61
C ALA A 46 6.11 13.68 -10.50
N ARG A 47 6.90 12.73 -9.99
CA ARG A 47 6.52 11.88 -8.84
C ARG A 47 6.29 12.70 -7.57
N ALA A 48 7.18 13.63 -7.26
CA ALA A 48 7.04 14.51 -6.09
C ALA A 48 5.77 15.36 -6.18
N ARG A 49 5.48 15.94 -7.36
CA ARG A 49 4.26 16.73 -7.59
C ARG A 49 2.99 15.89 -7.48
N TRP A 50 2.99 14.69 -8.07
CA TRP A 50 1.89 13.74 -7.98
C TRP A 50 1.62 13.38 -6.52
N GLY A 51 2.64 12.94 -5.78
CA GLY A 51 2.51 12.55 -4.37
C GLY A 51 1.98 13.71 -3.51
N ALA A 52 2.58 14.90 -3.64
CA ALA A 52 2.18 16.09 -2.91
C ALA A 52 0.69 16.45 -3.11
N SER A 53 0.16 16.30 -4.34
CA SER A 53 -1.25 16.58 -4.63
C SER A 53 -2.24 15.66 -3.89
N LEU A 54 -1.77 14.50 -3.42
CA LEU A 54 -2.55 13.49 -2.71
C LEU A 54 -2.20 13.39 -1.22
N GLY A 55 -1.27 14.22 -0.74
CA GLY A 55 -0.70 14.12 0.61
C GLY A 55 0.16 12.87 0.81
N LEU A 56 0.84 12.42 -0.24
CA LEU A 56 1.67 11.22 -0.29
C LEU A 56 3.15 11.55 -0.52
N ALA A 57 4.04 10.64 -0.15
CA ALA A 57 5.44 10.68 -0.57
C ALA A 57 5.57 10.28 -2.05
N ALA A 58 6.66 10.69 -2.70
CA ALA A 58 6.92 10.36 -4.10
C ALA A 58 7.06 8.84 -4.34
N GLU A 59 7.49 8.12 -3.31
CA GLU A 59 7.69 6.67 -3.25
C GLU A 59 6.38 5.89 -3.06
N ASP A 60 5.34 6.54 -2.55
CA ASP A 60 4.09 5.86 -2.20
C ASP A 60 3.35 5.28 -3.41
N GLY A 61 3.64 5.75 -4.62
CA GLY A 61 3.11 5.18 -5.86
C GLY A 61 3.53 3.73 -6.09
N LEU A 62 4.78 3.36 -5.76
CA LEU A 62 5.24 1.97 -5.84
C LEU A 62 4.45 1.07 -4.90
N TYR A 63 4.24 1.54 -3.66
CA TYR A 63 3.49 0.77 -2.66
C TYR A 63 2.02 0.66 -3.04
N LEU A 64 1.40 1.70 -3.61
CA LEU A 64 0.02 1.63 -4.10
C LEU A 64 -0.17 0.55 -5.19
N VAL A 65 0.73 0.51 -6.17
CA VAL A 65 0.72 -0.52 -7.22
C VAL A 65 0.87 -1.92 -6.61
N GLU A 66 1.71 -2.07 -5.58
CA GLU A 66 1.84 -3.33 -4.85
C GLU A 66 0.57 -3.76 -4.12
N PHE A 67 -0.42 -2.90 -3.88
CA PHE A 67 -1.72 -3.32 -3.30
C PHE A 67 -2.85 -3.41 -4.33
N GLU A 68 -2.60 -3.11 -5.61
CA GLU A 68 -3.63 -3.08 -6.65
C GLU A 68 -4.30 -4.44 -6.90
N ALA A 69 -3.52 -5.52 -6.89
CA ALA A 69 -4.06 -6.88 -7.00
C ALA A 69 -4.92 -7.31 -5.79
N GLY A 70 -4.89 -6.51 -4.70
CA GLY A 70 -5.69 -6.70 -3.50
C GLY A 70 -5.17 -7.74 -2.52
N GLY A 71 -5.60 -7.61 -1.26
CA GLY A 71 -5.56 -8.68 -0.27
C GLY A 71 -4.18 -9.15 0.17
N ARG A 72 -3.26 -8.21 0.43
CA ARG A 72 -1.88 -8.49 0.84
C ARG A 72 -1.60 -8.04 2.27
N THR A 73 -0.80 -8.83 2.99
CA THR A 73 -0.19 -8.43 4.25
C THR A 73 1.06 -7.58 4.00
N VAL A 74 1.51 -6.83 5.02
CA VAL A 74 2.79 -6.09 4.96
C VAL A 74 3.96 -7.01 4.62
N SER A 75 3.98 -8.22 5.19
CA SER A 75 5.06 -9.19 4.95
C SER A 75 5.02 -9.80 3.55
N GLU A 76 3.85 -9.93 2.91
CA GLU A 76 3.74 -10.34 1.51
C GLU A 76 4.20 -9.21 0.58
N ALA A 77 3.73 -7.98 0.80
CA ALA A 77 4.15 -6.82 0.02
C ALA A 77 5.67 -6.59 0.11
N ALA A 78 6.27 -6.73 1.30
CA ALA A 78 7.71 -6.61 1.48
C ALA A 78 8.52 -7.68 0.73
N ARG A 79 8.00 -8.91 0.62
CA ARG A 79 8.64 -9.97 -0.17
C ARG A 79 8.56 -9.67 -1.67
N ASN A 80 7.44 -9.14 -2.14
CA ASN A 80 7.27 -8.80 -3.56
C ASN A 80 8.15 -7.61 -3.99
N LEU A 81 8.43 -6.69 -3.07
CA LEU A 81 9.24 -5.50 -3.34
C LEU A 81 10.73 -5.65 -2.98
N GLU A 82 11.19 -6.85 -2.62
CA GLU A 82 12.58 -7.09 -2.23
C GLU A 82 13.56 -6.76 -3.36
N SER A 83 13.19 -7.02 -4.61
CA SER A 83 13.99 -6.67 -5.81
C SER A 83 13.99 -5.17 -6.14
N CYS A 84 13.16 -4.37 -5.47
CA CYS A 84 13.02 -2.93 -5.68
C CYS A 84 13.72 -2.12 -4.58
N ASP A 85 14.66 -2.72 -3.83
CA ASP A 85 15.38 -2.13 -2.69
C ASP A 85 14.45 -1.52 -1.62
N ALA A 86 13.24 -2.04 -1.47
CA ALA A 86 12.27 -1.58 -0.49
C ALA A 86 12.31 -2.46 0.77
N PRO A 87 12.99 -2.04 1.86
CA PRO A 87 13.05 -2.85 3.07
C PRO A 87 11.68 -2.96 3.75
N ALA A 88 11.44 -4.04 4.48
CA ALA A 88 10.18 -4.29 5.19
C ALA A 88 9.75 -3.13 6.11
N LYS A 89 10.71 -2.38 6.69
CA LYS A 89 10.42 -1.17 7.47
C LYS A 89 9.81 -0.07 6.59
N ALA A 90 10.35 0.19 5.40
CA ALA A 90 9.83 1.20 4.49
C ALA A 90 8.42 0.85 4.02
N VAL A 91 8.17 -0.44 3.73
CA VAL A 91 6.83 -0.95 3.38
C VAL A 91 5.85 -0.72 4.53
N LYS A 92 6.25 -1.03 5.78
CA LYS A 92 5.41 -0.77 6.95
C LYS A 92 5.10 0.72 7.12
N ASP A 93 6.12 1.58 7.05
CA ASP A 93 5.96 3.02 7.20
C ASP A 93 5.06 3.60 6.09
N ALA A 94 5.16 3.08 4.86
CA ALA A 94 4.28 3.43 3.76
C ALA A 94 2.84 2.99 3.98
N VAL A 95 2.61 1.75 4.42
CA VAL A 95 1.25 1.27 4.74
C VAL A 95 0.61 2.14 5.82
N GLU A 96 1.34 2.53 6.86
CA GLU A 96 0.84 3.44 7.90
C GLU A 96 0.44 4.81 7.32
N ARG A 97 1.25 5.40 6.43
CA ARG A 97 0.90 6.66 5.73
C ARG A 97 -0.31 6.50 4.81
N LEU A 98 -0.35 5.44 4.02
CA LEU A 98 -1.44 5.17 3.07
C LEU A 98 -2.77 4.93 3.78
N LEU A 99 -2.77 4.28 4.94
CA LEU A 99 -3.95 4.16 5.79
C LEU A 99 -4.41 5.52 6.32
N LYS A 100 -3.47 6.35 6.80
CA LYS A 100 -3.78 7.72 7.26
C LYS A 100 -4.36 8.60 6.14
N CYS A 101 -3.91 8.42 4.91
CA CYS A 101 -4.43 9.15 3.74
C CYS A 101 -5.72 8.53 3.14
N GLY A 102 -6.23 7.44 3.71
CA GLY A 102 -7.42 6.74 3.24
C GLY A 102 -7.24 6.02 1.90
N MET A 103 -6.01 5.70 1.52
CA MET A 103 -5.67 5.00 0.27
C MET A 103 -5.77 3.49 0.41
N LEU A 104 -5.51 2.98 1.62
CA LEU A 104 -5.67 1.58 1.97
C LEU A 104 -6.80 1.43 2.98
N GLU A 105 -7.39 0.24 2.98
CA GLU A 105 -8.31 -0.20 4.02
C GLU A 105 -7.98 -1.63 4.47
N PRO A 106 -8.13 -1.92 5.77
CA PRO A 106 -7.94 -3.26 6.28
C PRO A 106 -9.05 -4.17 5.78
N LEU A 107 -8.68 -5.34 5.26
CA LEU A 107 -9.65 -6.39 5.01
C LEU A 107 -10.07 -7.05 6.32
N PRO A 108 -11.37 -7.30 6.53
CA PRO A 108 -11.81 -8.03 7.71
C PRO A 108 -11.12 -9.40 7.75
N ALA A 109 -10.66 -9.80 8.93
CA ALA A 109 -10.08 -11.12 9.12
C ALA A 109 -11.15 -12.18 8.78
N PRO A 110 -10.78 -13.28 8.08
CA PRO A 110 -11.70 -14.37 7.87
C PRO A 110 -12.17 -14.91 9.23
N PRO A 111 -13.45 -15.34 9.36
CA PRO A 111 -13.94 -15.91 10.60
C PRO A 111 -13.08 -17.13 10.99
N PRO A 112 -12.84 -17.35 12.30
CA PRO A 112 -12.06 -18.51 12.74
C PRO A 112 -12.74 -19.80 12.25
N PRO A 113 -11.96 -20.81 11.82
CA PRO A 113 -12.52 -22.10 11.41
C PRO A 113 -13.31 -22.72 12.57
N ALA A 114 -14.44 -23.34 12.26
CA ALA A 114 -15.27 -24.02 13.26
C ALA A 114 -14.41 -25.03 14.04
N ALA A 115 -14.48 -24.98 15.37
CA ALA A 115 -13.71 -25.90 16.22
C ALA A 115 -14.08 -27.35 15.85
N PRO A 116 -13.08 -28.25 15.68
CA PRO A 116 -13.37 -29.65 15.43
C PRO A 116 -14.18 -30.22 16.60
N PRO A 117 -15.12 -31.16 16.34
CA PRO A 117 -15.92 -31.76 17.40
C PRO A 117 -14.99 -32.40 18.44
N ARG A 118 -15.18 -32.05 19.72
CA ARG A 118 -14.44 -32.65 20.82
C ARG A 118 -14.77 -34.15 20.85
N ARG A 119 -13.80 -34.99 20.50
CA ARG A 119 -13.92 -36.44 20.74
C ARG A 119 -13.80 -36.68 22.24
N HIS A 120 -14.93 -36.94 22.89
CA HIS A 120 -14.94 -37.55 24.20
C HIS A 120 -14.69 -39.06 23.99
N TRP A 121 -13.61 -39.58 24.56
CA TRP A 121 -13.33 -41.01 24.66
C TRP A 121 -13.74 -41.49 26.04
#